data_AF-A0A2D8I4G6-F1
#
_entry.id   AF-A0A2D8I4G6-F1
#
_cell.length_a   1.000
_cell.length_b   1.000
_cell.length_c   1.000
_cell.angle_alpha   90.00
_cell.angle_beta   90.00
_cell.angle_gamma   90.00
#
_symmetry.space_group_name_H-M   'P 1'
#
loop_
_entity.id
_entity.type
_entity.pdbx_description
1 polymer ?
#
loop_
_entity_poly.entity_id
_entity_poly.type
_entity_poly.pdbx_seq_one_letter_code
_entity_poly.pdbx_strand_id
1 'polypeptide(L)'
;MKLYILSIISLSLSICLSAKHHKGGLTPIFDGKTLNGWTQLNGTATYRVEKGSIVGKTMEGSPNSFLCSDKLYGDFELQFQVKLINNELNSGVQIRSQCRELNDKEKARGD
;
A
#
# COMPACT_ATOMS: atom_id res chain seq x y z
N MET A 1 35.10 -32.26 29.06
CA MET A 1 33.65 -31.96 28.92
C MET A 1 33.35 -30.45 28.74
N LYS A 2 34.24 -29.66 28.10
CA LYS A 2 34.06 -28.19 28.00
C LYS A 2 34.31 -27.57 26.62
N LEU A 3 34.50 -28.38 25.58
CA LEU A 3 34.79 -27.87 24.23
C LEU A 3 33.74 -28.20 23.15
N TYR A 4 32.81 -29.13 23.39
CA TYR A 4 31.84 -29.55 22.37
C TYR A 4 30.57 -28.68 22.30
N ILE A 5 30.26 -27.92 23.36
CA ILE A 5 29.04 -27.11 23.45
C ILE A 5 29.12 -25.87 22.54
N LEU A 6 30.32 -25.30 22.29
CA LEU A 6 30.47 -24.14 21.40
C LEU A 6 30.27 -24.50 19.92
N SER A 7 30.58 -25.74 19.51
CA SER A 7 30.48 -26.16 18.11
C SER A 7 29.03 -26.39 17.66
N ILE A 8 28.15 -26.82 18.58
CA ILE A 8 26.73 -27.05 18.30
C ILE A 8 25.97 -25.72 18.13
N ILE A 9 26.34 -24.68 18.90
CA ILE A 9 25.72 -23.34 18.80
C ILE A 9 26.10 -22.65 17.47
N SER A 10 27.33 -22.85 16.98
CA SER A 10 27.78 -22.32 15.68
C SER A 10 27.09 -22.99 14.49
N LEU A 11 26.65 -24.24 14.61
CA LEU A 11 25.98 -24.96 13.51
C LEU A 11 24.48 -24.61 13.41
N SER A 12 23.86 -24.23 14.52
CA SER A 12 22.46 -23.77 14.55
C SER A 12 22.26 -22.34 14.03
N LEU A 13 23.30 -21.51 13.96
CA LEU A 13 23.17 -20.13 13.50
C LEU A 13 23.19 -19.98 11.96
N SER A 14 23.60 -21.02 11.22
CA SER A 14 23.72 -20.96 9.76
C SER A 14 22.44 -21.31 9.00
N ILE A 15 21.35 -21.68 9.68
CA ILE A 15 20.10 -22.12 9.01
C ILE A 15 19.10 -20.96 8.80
N CYS A 16 19.33 -19.77 9.36
CA CYS A 16 18.29 -18.74 9.39
C CYS A 16 18.34 -17.64 8.31
N LEU A 17 19.23 -17.72 7.30
CA LEU A 17 19.39 -16.62 6.32
C LEU A 17 19.34 -17.04 4.84
N SER A 18 18.73 -18.18 4.52
CA SER A 18 18.31 -18.41 3.13
C SER A 18 16.91 -17.83 2.94
N ALA A 19 16.83 -16.49 2.86
CA ALA A 19 15.66 -15.84 2.30
C ALA A 19 15.53 -16.37 0.87
N LYS A 20 14.51 -17.19 0.60
CA LYS A 20 14.20 -17.61 -0.78
C LYS A 20 14.05 -16.33 -1.59
N HIS A 21 15.02 -16.04 -2.44
CA HIS A 21 14.90 -14.98 -3.42
C HIS A 21 13.70 -15.35 -4.30
N HIS A 22 12.59 -14.65 -4.10
CA HIS A 22 11.35 -14.94 -4.80
C HIS A 22 11.61 -14.60 -6.27
N LYS A 23 11.94 -15.59 -7.11
CA LYS A 23 11.91 -15.46 -8.57
C LYS A 23 10.46 -15.32 -9.08
N GLY A 24 9.58 -14.69 -8.31
CA GLY A 24 8.20 -14.46 -8.68
C GLY A 24 8.12 -13.16 -9.45
N GLY A 25 7.58 -13.23 -10.67
CA GLY A 25 7.23 -12.01 -11.41
C GLY A 25 6.22 -11.16 -10.63
N LEU A 26 6.16 -9.87 -10.96
CA LEU A 26 5.19 -8.96 -10.38
C LEU A 26 3.77 -9.44 -10.66
N THR A 27 2.93 -9.49 -9.63
CA THR A 27 1.51 -9.82 -9.77
C THR A 27 0.71 -8.52 -9.88
N PRO A 28 -0.11 -8.35 -10.94
CA PRO A 28 -0.98 -7.18 -11.06
C PRO A 28 -1.96 -7.08 -9.89
N ILE A 29 -2.04 -5.91 -9.27
CA ILE A 29 -3.02 -5.59 -8.22
C ILE A 29 -4.25 -4.85 -8.76
N PHE A 30 -4.20 -4.45 -10.03
CA PHE A 30 -5.28 -3.80 -10.76
C PHE A 30 -5.51 -4.57 -12.06
N ASP A 31 -6.77 -4.88 -12.35
CA ASP A 31 -7.17 -5.69 -13.51
C ASP A 31 -7.27 -4.89 -14.82
N GLY A 32 -7.05 -3.58 -14.76
CA GLY A 32 -7.16 -2.67 -15.91
C GLY A 32 -8.60 -2.27 -16.25
N LYS A 33 -9.61 -2.72 -15.51
CA LYS A 33 -11.02 -2.68 -15.92
C LYS A 33 -11.96 -2.21 -14.83
N THR A 34 -11.75 -2.64 -13.60
CA THR A 34 -12.67 -2.41 -12.48
C THR A 34 -11.92 -1.94 -11.24
N LEU A 35 -12.66 -1.36 -10.29
CA LEU A 35 -12.15 -1.08 -8.95
C LEU A 35 -12.46 -2.22 -7.97
N ASN A 36 -12.67 -3.44 -8.47
CA ASN A 36 -12.87 -4.59 -7.59
C ASN A 36 -11.61 -4.82 -6.75
N GLY A 37 -11.79 -4.99 -5.44
CA GLY A 37 -10.67 -5.08 -4.50
C GLY A 37 -10.10 -3.73 -4.06
N TRP A 38 -10.80 -2.63 -4.35
CA TRP A 38 -10.44 -1.28 -3.91
C TRP A 38 -11.62 -0.58 -3.23
N THR A 39 -11.32 0.10 -2.12
CA THR A 39 -12.29 0.87 -1.35
C THR A 39 -11.83 2.32 -1.23
N GLN A 40 -12.74 3.27 -1.49
CA GLN A 40 -12.48 4.68 -1.22
C GLN A 40 -12.67 4.96 0.28
N LEU A 41 -11.72 5.66 0.89
CA LEU A 41 -11.73 6.00 2.31
C LEU A 41 -11.47 7.50 2.54
N ASN A 42 -11.98 7.98 3.67
CA ASN A 42 -11.92 9.33 4.20
C ASN A 42 -12.74 10.34 3.39
N GLY A 43 -12.12 11.30 2.70
CA GLY A 43 -12.82 12.42 2.05
C GLY A 43 -13.76 12.04 0.91
N THR A 44 -14.00 12.98 0.00
CA THR A 44 -15.05 12.86 -1.02
C THR A 44 -14.52 12.83 -2.45
N ALA A 45 -13.21 12.61 -2.65
CA ALA A 45 -12.67 12.40 -3.98
C ALA A 45 -13.27 11.15 -4.64
N THR A 46 -13.48 11.24 -5.95
CA THR A 46 -14.03 10.12 -6.74
C THR A 46 -12.92 9.41 -7.51
N TYR A 47 -13.08 8.10 -7.67
CA TYR A 47 -12.16 7.26 -8.45
C TYR A 47 -12.95 6.46 -9.49
N ARG A 48 -12.40 6.35 -10.69
CA ARG A 48 -12.96 5.53 -11.77
C ARG A 48 -11.85 4.90 -12.58
N VAL A 49 -12.20 3.88 -13.37
CA VAL A 49 -11.31 3.36 -14.40
C VAL A 49 -11.60 4.06 -15.73
N GLU A 50 -10.56 4.59 -16.37
CA GLU A 50 -10.63 5.20 -17.70
C GLU A 50 -9.40 4.79 -18.51
N LYS A 51 -9.62 4.25 -19.72
CA LYS A 51 -8.54 3.82 -20.65
C LYS A 51 -7.48 2.93 -19.98
N GLY A 52 -7.92 1.98 -19.16
CA GLY A 52 -7.02 1.05 -18.46
C GLY A 52 -6.22 1.67 -17.32
N SER A 53 -6.59 2.85 -16.83
CA SER A 53 -5.95 3.53 -15.72
C SER A 53 -6.96 3.91 -14.63
N ILE A 54 -6.54 3.89 -13.38
CA ILE A 54 -7.31 4.48 -12.28
C ILE A 54 -7.14 6.00 -12.36
N VAL A 55 -8.26 6.72 -12.40
CA VAL A 55 -8.30 8.18 -12.44
C VAL A 55 -9.00 8.69 -11.18
N GLY A 56 -8.23 9.34 -10.32
CA GLY A 56 -8.75 10.09 -9.18
C GLY A 56 -9.10 11.53 -9.56
N LYS A 57 -10.19 12.05 -8.99
CA LYS A 57 -10.59 13.46 -9.11
C LYS A 57 -10.86 14.01 -7.72
N THR A 58 -10.11 15.04 -7.33
CA THR A 58 -10.33 15.76 -6.07
C THR A 58 -11.68 16.47 -6.08
N MET A 59 -12.19 16.77 -4.88
CA MET A 59 -13.38 17.58 -4.68
C MET A 59 -13.01 18.79 -3.82
N GLU A 60 -13.52 19.96 -4.19
CA GLU A 60 -13.29 21.19 -3.41
C GLU A 60 -13.86 21.03 -1.99
N GLY A 61 -13.10 21.48 -0.98
CA GLY A 61 -13.46 21.33 0.43
C GLY A 61 -13.39 19.90 0.97
N SER A 62 -12.95 18.92 0.17
CA SER A 62 -12.75 17.56 0.65
C SER A 62 -11.53 17.46 1.57
N PRO A 63 -11.60 16.67 2.66
CA PRO A 63 -10.40 16.19 3.32
C PRO A 63 -9.60 15.26 2.39
N ASN A 64 -8.44 14.82 2.87
CA ASN A 64 -7.63 13.82 2.17
C ASN A 64 -8.47 12.58 1.88
N SER A 65 -8.44 12.15 0.63
CA SER A 65 -9.18 10.98 0.14
C SER A 65 -8.19 9.94 -0.36
N PHE A 66 -8.49 8.68 -0.10
CA PHE A 66 -7.62 7.57 -0.47
C PHE A 66 -8.41 6.51 -1.22
N LEU A 67 -7.77 5.91 -2.22
CA LEU A 67 -8.23 4.66 -2.81
C LEU A 67 -7.32 3.56 -2.29
N CYS A 68 -7.86 2.69 -1.43
CA CYS A 68 -7.12 1.68 -0.71
C CYS A 68 -7.41 0.30 -1.28
N SER A 69 -6.39 -0.54 -1.45
CA SER A 69 -6.60 -1.94 -1.78
C SER A 69 -7.21 -2.66 -0.58
N ASP A 70 -8.22 -3.50 -0.80
CA ASP A 70 -8.86 -4.29 0.26
C ASP A 70 -7.91 -5.36 0.81
N LYS A 71 -6.97 -5.82 -0.03
CA LYS A 71 -5.94 -6.78 0.36
C LYS A 71 -4.84 -6.09 1.16
N LEU A 72 -4.45 -6.72 2.27
CA LEU A 72 -3.26 -6.36 3.04
C LEU A 72 -2.03 -7.08 2.48
N TYR A 73 -0.90 -6.36 2.45
CA TYR A 73 0.37 -6.87 1.94
C TYR A 73 1.43 -6.82 3.04
N GLY A 74 2.22 -7.90 3.15
CA GLY A 74 3.44 -7.96 3.95
C GLY A 74 4.58 -7.29 3.20
N ASP A 75 5.68 -8.02 2.97
CA ASP A 75 6.80 -7.52 2.18
C ASP A 75 6.48 -7.65 0.69
N PHE A 76 6.75 -6.59 -0.06
CA PHE A 76 6.43 -6.53 -1.49
C PHE A 76 7.38 -5.57 -2.23
N GLU A 77 7.43 -5.77 -3.54
CA GLU A 77 7.91 -4.77 -4.49
C GLU A 77 6.70 -4.23 -5.25
N LEU A 78 6.53 -2.90 -5.27
CA LEU A 78 5.44 -2.25 -5.98
C LEU A 78 6.00 -1.47 -7.15
N GLN A 79 5.49 -1.77 -8.35
CA GLN A 79 5.76 -1.02 -9.56
C GLN A 79 4.46 -0.48 -10.14
N PHE A 80 4.44 0.81 -10.44
CA PHE A 80 3.31 1.48 -11.07
C PHE A 80 3.79 2.75 -11.79
N GLN A 81 2.95 3.29 -12.66
CA GLN A 81 3.17 4.59 -13.29
C GLN A 81 2.16 5.59 -12.74
N VAL A 82 2.56 6.84 -12.63
CA VAL A 82 1.70 7.94 -12.18
C VAL A 82 1.78 9.08 -13.18
N LYS A 83 0.64 9.75 -13.38
CA LYS A 83 0.55 10.96 -14.17
C LYS A 83 -0.33 11.98 -13.45
N LEU A 84 0.22 13.16 -13.20
CA LEU A 84 -0.58 14.32 -12.81
C LEU A 84 -1.20 14.94 -14.06
N ILE A 85 -2.50 15.24 -13.99
CA ILE A 85 -3.19 15.93 -15.07
C ILE A 85 -2.96 17.42 -14.90
N ASN A 86 -2.56 18.10 -15.98
CA ASN A 86 -2.24 19.54 -16.01
C ASN A 86 -1.13 20.01 -15.06
N ASN A 87 -0.37 19.09 -14.45
CA ASN A 87 0.64 19.37 -13.42
C ASN A 87 0.06 20.15 -12.20
N GLU A 88 -1.22 19.98 -11.94
CA GLU A 88 -1.90 20.58 -10.78
C GLU A 88 -2.07 19.54 -9.67
N LEU A 89 -2.27 20.02 -8.43
CA LEU A 89 -2.52 19.23 -7.23
C LEU A 89 -1.33 18.35 -6.78
N ASN A 90 -1.55 17.63 -5.68
CA ASN A 90 -0.59 16.70 -5.10
C ASN A 90 -1.26 15.31 -4.99
N SER A 91 -0.48 14.25 -5.21
CA SER A 91 -0.88 12.87 -5.00
C SER A 91 0.31 12.07 -4.49
N GLY A 92 0.05 10.88 -3.95
CA GLY A 92 1.08 10.01 -3.43
C GLY A 92 0.57 8.60 -3.19
N VAL A 93 1.51 7.68 -3.01
CA VAL A 93 1.22 6.31 -2.56
C VAL A 93 1.63 6.20 -1.11
N GLN A 94 0.70 5.75 -0.27
CA GLN A 94 0.99 5.37 1.10
C GLN A 94 1.00 3.85 1.21
N ILE A 95 1.86 3.34 2.08
CA ILE A 95 1.98 1.90 2.34
C ILE A 95 1.77 1.64 3.81
N ARG A 96 1.00 0.59 4.13
CA ARG A 96 0.70 0.16 5.50
C ARG A 96 0.05 1.23 6.39
N SER A 97 -0.59 2.24 5.79
CA SER A 97 -1.40 3.21 6.52
C SER A 97 -2.58 2.54 7.21
N GLN A 98 -3.00 3.12 8.32
CA GLN A 98 -4.19 2.71 9.07
C GLN A 98 -5.17 3.87 9.08
N CYS A 99 -6.45 3.57 8.85
CA CYS A 99 -7.52 4.51 9.11
C CYS A 99 -7.98 4.32 10.56
N ARG A 100 -8.22 5.42 11.26
CA ARG A 100 -8.95 5.42 12.54
C ARG A 100 -10.20 6.25 12.42
N GLU A 101 -11.16 5.94 13.29
CA GLU A 101 -12.30 6.82 13.51
C GLU A 101 -11.83 8.19 13.99
N LEU A 102 -12.37 9.23 13.36
CA LEU A 102 -12.19 10.62 13.77
C LEU A 102 -13.12 10.93 14.94
N ASN A 103 -12.63 11.73 15.89
CA ASN A 103 -13.49 12.29 16.94
C ASN A 103 -14.33 13.47 16.40
N ASP A 104 -15.32 13.92 17.18
CA ASP A 104 -16.25 14.96 16.73
C ASP A 104 -15.57 16.30 16.41
N LYS A 105 -14.47 16.63 17.09
CA LYS A 105 -13.71 17.87 16.83
C LYS A 105 -12.94 17.79 15.51
N GLU A 106 -12.38 16.63 15.20
CA GLU A 106 -11.66 16.36 13.94
C GLU A 106 -12.63 16.38 12.76
N LYS A 107 -13.79 15.74 12.92
CA LYS A 107 -14.89 15.82 11.94
C LYS A 107 -15.34 17.26 11.71
N ALA A 108 -15.49 18.06 12.77
CA ALA A 108 -15.89 19.47 12.67
C ALA A 108 -14.83 20.36 12.00
N ARG A 109 -13.54 19.99 12.07
CA ARG A 109 -12.44 20.68 11.37
C ARG A 109 -12.31 20.26 9.90
N GLY A 110 -12.99 19.18 9.50
CA GLY A 110 -12.88 18.61 8.16
C GLY A 110 -11.56 17.88 7.95
N ASP A 111 -11.06 17.19 8.99
CA ASP A 111 -9.91 16.27 8.87
C ASP A 111 -10.25 14.98 8.10
#